data_AF-U5XUK1-F1
#
_entry.id   AF-U5XUK1-F1
#
_cell.length_a   1.000
_cell.length_b   1.000
_cell.length_c   1.000
_cell.angle_alpha   90.00
_cell.angle_beta   90.00
_cell.angle_gamma   90.00
#
_symmetry.space_group_name_H-M   'P 1'
#
loop_
_entity.id
_entity.type
_entity.pdbx_description
1 polymer ?
#
loop_
_entity_poly.entity_id
_entity_poly.type
_entity_poly.pdbx_seq_one_letter_code
_entity_poly.pdbx_strand_id
1 'polypeptide(L)' 'KLKGILGYTEEDVVSTDFVGDSRSSIFDAKAGISLNENFVKLVSWYDNEWG' A
#
# COMPACT_ATOMS: atom_id res chain seq x y z
N LYS A 1 2.54 14.84 5.81
CA LYS A 1 1.55 15.57 4.98
C LYS A 1 0.34 14.71 4.61
N LEU A 2 0.50 13.42 4.26
CA LEU A 2 -0.61 12.54 3.82
C LEU A 2 -1.18 11.62 4.92
N LYS A 3 -1.02 11.98 6.19
CA LYS A 3 -1.48 11.14 7.30
C LYS A 3 -3.01 10.99 7.22
N GLY A 4 -3.49 9.74 7.24
CA GLY A 4 -4.91 9.40 7.09
C GLY A 4 -5.38 9.21 5.65
N ILE A 5 -4.55 9.55 4.65
CA ILE A 5 -4.85 9.36 3.22
C ILE A 5 -3.95 8.27 2.63
N LEU A 6 -2.63 8.39 2.85
CA LEU A 6 -1.63 7.41 2.41
C LEU A 6 -1.05 6.67 3.61
N GLY A 7 -1.27 5.36 3.64
CA GLY A 7 -0.65 4.40 4.55
C GLY A 7 0.69 3.86 4.03
N TYR A 8 1.46 3.28 4.94
CA TYR A 8 2.74 2.62 4.68
C TYR A 8 2.82 1.39 5.58
N THR A 9 3.23 0.25 5.04
CA THR A 9 3.46 -0.98 5.81
C THR A 9 4.72 -1.73 5.37
N GLU A 10 5.37 -2.38 6.33
CA GLU A 10 6.48 -3.32 6.14
C GLU A 10 6.12 -4.73 6.66
N GLU A 11 4.84 -4.94 7.02
CA GLU A 11 4.34 -6.23 7.47
C GLU A 11 4.05 -7.15 6.28
N ASP A 12 4.06 -8.46 6.51
CA ASP A 12 3.72 -9.45 5.48
C ASP A 12 2.19 -9.57 5.42
N VAL A 13 1.57 -8.70 4.61
CA VAL A 13 0.12 -8.50 4.55
C VAL A 13 -0.54 -9.21 3.35
N VAL A 14 -1.84 -9.43 3.46
CA VAL A 14 -2.72 -9.90 2.40
C VAL A 14 -3.97 -9.01 2.30
N SER A 15 -4.81 -9.22 1.28
CA SER A 15 -5.94 -8.31 0.99
C SER A 15 -6.94 -8.15 2.14
N THR A 16 -7.19 -9.23 2.90
CA THR A 16 -8.17 -9.21 4.00
C THR A 16 -7.75 -8.33 5.17
N ASP A 17 -6.45 -8.02 5.29
CA ASP A 17 -5.93 -7.18 6.38
C ASP A 17 -6.34 -5.71 6.23
N PHE A 18 -6.89 -5.32 5.06
CA PHE A 18 -7.31 -3.95 4.74
C PHE A 18 -8.83 -3.77 4.59
N VAL A 19 -9.64 -4.79 4.89
CA VAL A 19 -11.11 -4.66 4.80
C VAL A 19 -11.59 -3.62 5.82
N GLY A 20 -12.31 -2.60 5.34
CA GLY A 20 -12.79 -1.48 6.15
C GLY A 20 -11.71 -0.44 6.51
N ASP A 21 -10.54 -0.49 5.85
CA ASP A 21 -9.53 0.57 6.00
C ASP A 21 -10.00 1.86 5.33
N SER A 22 -9.96 2.97 6.05
CA SER A 22 -10.45 4.28 5.57
C SER A 22 -9.40 5.07 4.77
N ARG A 23 -8.21 4.52 4.55
CA ARG A 23 -7.15 5.18 3.79
C ARG A 23 -7.33 4.85 2.31
N SER A 24 -7.26 5.88 1.45
CA SER A 24 -7.39 5.70 0.00
C SER A 24 -6.22 4.96 -0.66
N SER A 25 -5.10 4.77 0.05
CA SER A 25 -3.99 3.97 -0.44
C SER A 25 -3.07 3.53 0.70
N ILE A 26 -2.56 2.30 0.67
CA ILE A 26 -1.58 1.77 1.62
C ILE A 26 -0.41 1.15 0.85
N PHE A 27 0.75 1.81 0.86
CA PHE A 27 1.95 1.31 0.20
C PHE A 27 2.55 0.11 0.95
N ASP A 28 2.81 -0.97 0.21
CA ASP A 28 3.45 -2.19 0.70
C ASP A 28 4.93 -2.21 0.29
N ALA A 29 5.81 -2.01 1.27
CA ALA A 29 7.24 -1.88 1.03
C ALA A 29 7.92 -3.20 0.65
N LYS A 30 7.34 -4.35 1.01
CA LYS A 30 7.93 -5.67 0.78
C LYS A 30 7.42 -6.34 -0.50
N ALA A 31 6.23 -5.98 -0.96
CA ALA A 31 5.68 -6.49 -2.21
C ALA A 31 6.23 -5.77 -3.48
N GLY A 32 6.85 -4.60 -3.29
CA GLY A 32 7.52 -3.85 -4.36
C GLY A 32 8.87 -4.46 -4.79
N ILE A 33 9.34 -4.10 -5.98
CA ILE A 33 10.68 -4.47 -6.47
C ILE A 33 11.27 -3.37 -7.35
N SER A 34 12.57 -3.12 -7.18
CA SER A 34 13.36 -2.25 -8.06
C SER A 34 14.24 -3.09 -8.97
N LEU A 35 14.22 -2.82 -10.27
CA LEU A 35 15.12 -3.46 -11.24
C LEU A 35 16.42 -2.67 -11.41
N ASN A 36 16.34 -1.34 -11.38
CA ASN A 36 17.46 -0.41 -11.45
C ASN A 36 17.05 0.96 -10.89
N GLU A 37 17.96 1.93 -10.89
CA GLU A 37 17.74 3.27 -10.32
C GLU A 37 16.55 4.03 -10.92
N ASN A 38 16.09 3.66 -12.12
CA ASN A 38 15.03 4.36 -12.84
C ASN A 38 13.80 3.49 -13.13
N PHE A 39 13.78 2.23 -12.70
CA PHE A 39 12.69 1.30 -12.99
C PHE A 39 12.25 0.53 -11.75
N VAL A 40 11.08 0.91 -11.23
CA VAL A 40 10.51 0.39 -9.98
C VAL A 40 9.06 -0.05 -10.19
N LYS A 41 8.70 -1.16 -9.57
CA LYS A 41 7.32 -1.59 -9.39
C LYS A 41 6.94 -1.39 -7.93
N LEU A 42 5.90 -0.60 -7.70
CA LEU A 42 5.33 -0.33 -6.38
C LEU A 42 3.99 -1.06 -6.27
N VAL A 43 3.67 -1.54 -5.07
CA VAL A 43 2.38 -2.17 -4.76
C VAL A 43 1.68 -1.33 -3.70
N SER A 44 0.39 -1.07 -3.91
CA SER A 44 -0.44 -0.35 -2.95
C SER A 44 -1.81 -0.99 -2.86
N TRP A 45 -2.30 -1.16 -1.64
CA TRP A 45 -3.61 -1.70 -1.31
C TRP A 45 -4.62 -0.58 -1.11
N TYR A 46 -5.90 -0.87 -1.32
CA TYR A 46 -7.02 -0.03 -0.94
C TYR A 46 -8.28 -0.91 -0.85
N ASP A 47 -9.15 -0.59 0.12
CA ASP A 47 -10.52 -1.10 0.10
C ASP A 47 -11.30 -0.26 -0.90
N ASN A 48 -11.84 -0.90 -1.95
CA ASN A 48 -12.50 -0.22 -3.05
C ASN A 48 -13.89 0.33 -2.72
N GLU A 49 -14.43 0.03 -1.53
CA GLU A 49 -15.73 0.54 -1.07
C GLU A 49 -15.61 1.51 0.10
N TRP A 50 -14.58 1.36 0.95
CA TRP A 50 -14.47 2.10 2.22
C TRP A 50 -13.45 3.27 2.20
N GLY A 51 -12.46 3.22 1.31
CA GLY A 51 -11.30 4.15 1.27
C GLY A 51 -11.25 5.09 0.07
#